data_AF-A0A914MY31-F1
#
_entry.id   AF-A0A914MY31-F1
#
_cell.length_a   1.000
_cell.length_b   1.000
_cell.length_c   1.000
_cell.angle_alpha   90.00
_cell.angle_beta   90.00
_cell.angle_gamma   90.00
#
_symmetry.space_group_name_H-M   'P 1'
#
loop_
_entity.id
_entity.type
_entity.pdbx_description
1 polymer ?
#
loop_
_entity_poly.entity_id
_entity_poly.type
_entity_poly.pdbx_seq_one_letter_code
_entity_poly.pdbx_strand_id
1 'polypeptide(L)'
;MNYVWRSLDSLVAVQWASQWVKQNEPTGNLPMHEHLMIITALDLLSHRNDSSTQGMAYVRAICRGYDSVSIVAAHELAHSIGASHDGFGESENCSARQNFLMTPVSASHPFDAKFGDTFGNAFILSKCSKQQIEDFFNSSDSNCLWSEEEEKNLFWSILEEEFQSSLNALTKNGSNTSLFDDENNFLEEEKQLLNNKNKIEEEIKFLKILPGEQFNPSRQCQIAFGPSYGLCQRIDFLLLTSDPCRRLWCKDRRQRRWGPCETKGFLPLMDGSSCGDHKWCIRGQCRPMPGISEEGNKNSNNEENKSSVNCNDDLNHTFCSNFQHSQLHSFCRMISFSRICCSTCRKDFGNFSSKIFS
;
A
#
# COMPACT_ATOMS: atom_id res chain seq x y z
N MET A 1 -36.17 -1.21 18.93
CA MET A 1 -35.34 -2.42 18.81
C MET A 1 -34.24 -2.11 17.81
N ASN A 2 -33.04 -1.75 18.29
CA ASN A 2 -31.90 -1.46 17.42
C ASN A 2 -31.21 -2.79 17.08
N TYR A 3 -31.61 -3.41 15.97
CA TYR A 3 -30.80 -4.46 15.36
C TYR A 3 -29.53 -3.80 14.81
N VAL A 4 -28.47 -3.77 15.62
CA VAL A 4 -27.13 -3.53 15.10
C VAL A 4 -26.75 -4.79 14.34
N TRP A 5 -26.93 -4.77 13.02
CA TRP A 5 -26.37 -5.81 12.16
C TRP A 5 -24.86 -5.83 12.40
N ARG A 6 -24.36 -6.87 13.05
CA ARG A 6 -22.92 -7.06 13.28
C ARG A 6 -22.29 -7.95 12.22
N SER A 7 -23.12 -8.72 11.52
CA SER A 7 -22.71 -9.67 10.51
C SER A 7 -23.72 -9.74 9.36
N LEU A 8 -23.25 -10.24 8.22
CA LEU A 8 -24.05 -10.46 7.02
C LEU A 8 -23.50 -11.69 6.28
N ASP A 9 -24.37 -12.53 5.74
CA ASP A 9 -23.94 -13.61 4.85
C ASP A 9 -23.28 -13.01 3.60
N SER A 10 -22.07 -13.49 3.27
CA SER A 10 -21.25 -12.96 2.18
C SER A 10 -21.92 -13.08 0.80
N LEU A 11 -22.65 -14.16 0.54
CA LEU A 11 -23.39 -14.34 -0.70
C LEU A 11 -24.58 -13.37 -0.76
N VAL A 12 -25.30 -13.20 0.35
CA VAL A 12 -26.39 -12.21 0.45
C VAL A 12 -25.84 -10.80 0.23
N ALA A 13 -24.66 -10.47 0.75
CA ALA A 13 -24.04 -9.16 0.58
C ALA A 13 -23.76 -8.83 -0.90
N VAL A 14 -23.18 -9.78 -1.65
CA VAL A 14 -22.90 -9.61 -3.09
C VAL A 14 -24.19 -9.58 -3.92
N GLN A 15 -25.18 -10.41 -3.59
CA GLN A 15 -26.48 -10.39 -4.26
C GLN A 15 -27.22 -9.06 -4.04
N TRP A 16 -27.18 -8.54 -2.80
CA TRP A 16 -27.73 -7.24 -2.48
C TRP A 16 -27.03 -6.13 -3.25
N ALA A 17 -25.70 -6.18 -3.35
CA ALA A 17 -24.90 -5.24 -4.12
C ALA A 17 -25.31 -5.21 -5.60
N SER A 18 -25.36 -6.39 -6.25
CA SER A 18 -25.79 -6.52 -7.65
C SER A 18 -27.21 -5.97 -7.86
N GLN A 19 -28.14 -6.29 -6.97
CA GLN A 19 -29.51 -5.75 -7.03
C GLN A 19 -29.55 -4.23 -6.85
N TRP A 20 -28.73 -3.68 -5.96
CA TRP A 20 -28.65 -2.24 -5.72
C TRP A 20 -28.11 -1.50 -6.94
N VAL A 21 -27.05 -2.02 -7.59
CA VAL A 21 -26.52 -1.45 -8.85
C VAL A 21 -27.62 -1.45 -9.91
N LYS A 22 -28.29 -2.59 -10.11
CA LYS A 22 -29.40 -2.73 -11.06
C LYS A 22 -30.53 -1.72 -10.87
N GLN A 23 -30.79 -1.31 -9.63
CA GLN A 23 -31.83 -0.33 -9.32
C GLN A 23 -31.36 1.11 -9.50
N ASN A 24 -30.08 1.41 -9.29
CA ASN A 24 -29.56 2.77 -9.24
C ASN A 24 -28.88 3.20 -10.56
N GLU A 25 -28.31 2.29 -11.33
CA GLU A 25 -27.66 2.62 -12.60
C GLU A 25 -28.62 3.31 -13.60
N PRO A 26 -29.87 2.84 -13.83
CA PRO A 26 -30.79 3.52 -14.75
C PRO A 26 -31.27 4.89 -14.26
N THR A 27 -31.08 5.20 -12.97
CA THR A 27 -31.50 6.48 -12.38
C THR A 27 -30.49 7.60 -12.62
N GLY A 28 -29.29 7.28 -13.14
CA GLY A 28 -28.20 8.24 -13.33
C GLY A 28 -27.49 8.61 -12.03
N ASN A 29 -27.79 7.94 -10.91
CA ASN A 29 -27.18 8.20 -9.61
C ASN A 29 -25.78 7.56 -9.45
N LEU A 30 -25.40 6.67 -10.37
CA LEU A 30 -24.08 6.04 -10.39
C LEU A 30 -23.29 6.57 -11.59
N PRO A 31 -22.01 6.95 -11.40
CA PRO A 31 -21.13 7.24 -12.53
C PRO A 31 -20.95 5.98 -13.39
N MET A 32 -20.55 6.16 -14.65
CA MET A 32 -20.17 5.03 -15.49
C MET A 32 -19.04 4.24 -14.82
N HIS A 33 -19.16 2.91 -14.82
CA HIS A 33 -18.22 2.02 -14.17
C HIS A 33 -18.28 0.63 -14.82
N GLU A 34 -17.13 -0.04 -14.90
CA GLU A 34 -17.05 -1.45 -15.28
C GLU A 34 -17.20 -2.35 -14.05
N HIS A 35 -16.79 -1.89 -12.86
CA HIS A 35 -16.78 -2.67 -11.64
C HIS A 35 -17.08 -1.83 -10.40
N LEU A 36 -17.91 -2.34 -9.49
CA LEU A 36 -18.20 -1.70 -8.22
C LEU A 36 -17.62 -2.50 -7.05
N MET A 37 -16.80 -1.86 -6.22
CA MET A 37 -16.29 -2.44 -4.98
C MET A 37 -17.01 -1.85 -3.78
N ILE A 38 -17.58 -2.71 -2.95
CA ILE A 38 -18.22 -2.32 -1.69
C ILE A 38 -17.27 -2.58 -0.53
N ILE A 39 -17.07 -1.58 0.32
CA ILE A 39 -16.28 -1.69 1.54
C ILE A 39 -17.25 -1.64 2.72
N THR A 40 -17.20 -2.67 3.56
CA THR A 40 -18.08 -2.79 4.74
C THR A 40 -17.29 -3.15 5.99
N ALA A 41 -17.79 -2.69 7.14
CA ALA A 41 -17.29 -3.07 8.46
C ALA A 41 -18.13 -4.19 9.11
N LEU A 42 -19.12 -4.72 8.38
CA LEU A 42 -19.89 -5.89 8.83
C LEU A 42 -19.01 -7.15 8.78
N ASP A 43 -19.22 -8.04 9.75
CA ASP A 43 -18.60 -9.37 9.74
C ASP A 43 -19.25 -10.24 8.65
N LEU A 44 -18.50 -10.56 7.60
CA LEU A 44 -19.03 -11.39 6.51
C LEU A 44 -18.93 -12.86 6.88
N LEU A 45 -20.06 -13.54 6.81
CA LEU A 45 -20.15 -14.95 7.18
C LEU A 45 -20.10 -15.83 5.93
N SER A 46 -19.40 -16.95 6.05
CA SER A 46 -19.42 -18.04 5.09
C SER A 46 -20.79 -18.76 5.12
N HIS A 47 -21.06 -19.59 4.12
CA HIS A 47 -22.22 -20.51 4.11
C HIS A 47 -22.28 -21.46 5.32
N ARG A 48 -21.17 -21.65 6.04
CA ARG A 48 -21.08 -22.44 7.27
C ARG A 48 -21.23 -21.59 8.53
N ASN A 49 -21.58 -20.31 8.36
CA ASN A 49 -21.78 -19.34 9.42
C ASN A 49 -20.51 -19.07 10.24
N ASP A 50 -19.35 -19.09 9.58
CA ASP A 50 -18.07 -18.71 10.17
C ASP A 50 -17.57 -17.37 9.63
N SER A 51 -16.78 -16.64 10.43
CA SER A 51 -16.24 -15.31 10.12
C SER A 51 -14.89 -15.36 9.38
N SER A 52 -14.59 -16.47 8.67
CA SER A 52 -13.33 -16.57 7.93
C SER A 52 -13.37 -15.83 6.59
N THR A 53 -14.58 -15.58 6.07
CA THR A 53 -14.82 -14.86 4.83
C THR A 53 -14.58 -13.37 5.03
N GLN A 54 -13.57 -12.83 4.37
CA GLN A 54 -13.29 -11.39 4.42
C GLN A 54 -13.96 -10.65 3.27
N GLY A 55 -14.31 -11.37 2.19
CA GLY A 55 -14.81 -10.82 0.96
C GLY A 55 -15.55 -11.84 0.10
N MET A 56 -16.15 -11.37 -0.99
CA MET A 56 -16.82 -12.22 -1.97
C MET A 56 -16.93 -11.49 -3.31
N ALA A 57 -16.75 -12.23 -4.40
CA ALA A 57 -17.01 -11.78 -5.77
C ALA A 57 -17.44 -12.96 -6.66
N TYR A 58 -18.08 -12.63 -7.77
CA TYR A 58 -18.33 -13.60 -8.84
C TYR A 58 -17.08 -13.75 -9.72
N VAL A 59 -16.78 -15.00 -10.10
CA VAL A 59 -15.63 -15.29 -10.95
C VAL A 59 -15.95 -14.92 -12.42
N ARG A 60 -15.01 -14.24 -13.09
CA ARG A 60 -15.13 -13.73 -14.48
C ARG A 60 -16.35 -12.82 -14.69
N ALA A 61 -16.66 -11.99 -13.71
CA ALA A 61 -17.87 -11.15 -13.72
C ALA A 61 -17.62 -9.66 -14.00
N ILE A 62 -16.37 -9.24 -14.20
CA ILE A 62 -16.05 -7.81 -14.35
C ILE A 62 -16.79 -7.12 -15.52
N CYS A 63 -17.16 -7.84 -16.58
CA CYS A 63 -17.97 -7.30 -17.69
C CYS A 63 -19.40 -7.86 -17.74
N ARG A 64 -19.92 -8.38 -16.63
CA ARG A 64 -21.26 -9.00 -16.57
C ARG A 64 -22.32 -8.05 -16.00
N GLY A 65 -22.23 -6.77 -16.36
CA GLY A 65 -23.17 -5.73 -15.93
C GLY A 65 -23.29 -5.65 -14.42
N TYR A 66 -24.52 -5.78 -13.90
CA TYR A 66 -24.82 -5.63 -12.47
C TYR A 66 -24.12 -6.67 -11.56
N ASP A 67 -23.65 -7.79 -12.10
CA ASP A 67 -22.91 -8.80 -11.34
C ASP A 67 -21.41 -8.45 -11.21
N SER A 68 -20.96 -7.35 -11.82
CA SER A 68 -19.61 -6.81 -11.66
C SER A 68 -19.44 -6.09 -10.32
N VAL A 69 -19.54 -6.85 -9.23
CA VAL A 69 -19.42 -6.34 -7.88
C VAL A 69 -18.50 -7.22 -7.03
N SER A 70 -17.76 -6.59 -6.11
CA SER A 70 -16.90 -7.29 -5.16
C SER A 70 -16.90 -6.64 -3.78
N ILE A 71 -16.54 -7.41 -2.75
CA ILE A 71 -16.36 -6.93 -1.38
C ILE A 71 -14.96 -7.32 -0.91
N VAL A 72 -13.99 -6.39 -0.83
CA VAL A 72 -12.51 -6.56 -0.66
C VAL A 72 -11.74 -6.35 -1.96
N ALA A 73 -10.54 -5.76 -1.87
CA ALA A 73 -9.86 -5.22 -3.03
C ALA A 73 -9.21 -6.26 -3.95
N ALA A 74 -7.99 -6.70 -3.64
CA ALA A 74 -7.17 -7.37 -4.65
C ALA A 74 -7.60 -8.82 -4.93
N HIS A 75 -7.93 -9.60 -3.90
CA HIS A 75 -8.33 -11.01 -4.03
C HIS A 75 -9.65 -11.16 -4.80
N GLU A 76 -10.65 -10.35 -4.44
CA GLU A 76 -11.98 -10.44 -5.06
C GLU A 76 -12.02 -9.78 -6.45
N LEU A 77 -11.21 -8.74 -6.67
CA LEU A 77 -11.01 -8.22 -8.01
C LEU A 77 -10.38 -9.30 -8.90
N ALA A 78 -9.38 -10.04 -8.40
CA ALA A 78 -8.77 -11.14 -9.13
C ALA A 78 -9.79 -12.25 -9.49
N HIS A 79 -10.75 -12.56 -8.63
CA HIS A 79 -11.91 -13.38 -9.01
C HIS A 79 -12.70 -12.75 -10.16
N SER A 80 -13.02 -11.46 -10.06
CA SER A 80 -13.80 -10.73 -11.08
C SER A 80 -13.14 -10.76 -12.46
N ILE A 81 -11.80 -10.76 -12.52
CA ILE A 81 -10.98 -10.89 -13.75
C ILE A 81 -10.51 -12.32 -14.04
N GLY A 82 -11.07 -13.32 -13.36
CA GLY A 82 -11.04 -14.71 -13.78
C GLY A 82 -10.14 -15.68 -13.01
N ALA A 83 -9.42 -15.24 -11.99
CA ALA A 83 -8.63 -16.14 -11.16
C ALA A 83 -9.52 -16.97 -10.21
N SER A 84 -9.22 -18.25 -10.08
CA SER A 84 -9.77 -19.14 -9.04
C SER A 84 -8.79 -19.30 -7.88
N HIS A 85 -9.28 -19.83 -6.75
CA HIS A 85 -8.42 -20.13 -5.60
C HIS A 85 -7.30 -21.11 -5.95
N ASP A 86 -6.08 -20.83 -5.50
CA ASP A 86 -4.98 -21.79 -5.59
C ASP A 86 -5.29 -23.06 -4.79
N GLY A 87 -5.00 -24.22 -5.37
CA GLY A 87 -5.12 -25.53 -4.71
C GLY A 87 -6.53 -26.13 -4.78
N PHE A 88 -7.39 -25.58 -5.62
CA PHE A 88 -8.77 -26.02 -5.80
C PHE A 88 -9.19 -25.94 -7.27
N GLY A 89 -10.01 -26.90 -7.72
CA GLY A 89 -10.56 -26.93 -9.08
C GLY A 89 -9.48 -26.80 -10.16
N GLU A 90 -9.69 -25.88 -11.11
CA GLU A 90 -8.77 -25.61 -12.23
C GLU A 90 -7.35 -25.17 -11.79
N SER A 91 -7.20 -24.72 -10.55
CA SER A 91 -5.93 -24.26 -9.97
C SER A 91 -5.31 -25.28 -9.01
N GLU A 92 -5.74 -26.55 -9.06
CA GLU A 92 -5.24 -27.64 -8.21
C GLU A 92 -3.71 -27.88 -8.34
N ASN A 93 -3.12 -27.50 -9.48
CA ASN A 93 -1.68 -27.57 -9.73
C ASN A 93 -0.85 -26.46 -9.05
N CYS A 94 -1.50 -25.43 -8.50
CA CYS A 94 -0.86 -24.42 -7.64
C CYS A 94 -1.24 -24.71 -6.19
N SER A 95 -0.28 -24.88 -5.29
CA SER A 95 -0.63 -25.27 -3.92
C SER A 95 -1.10 -24.06 -3.10
N ALA A 96 -2.28 -24.15 -2.47
CA ALA A 96 -2.77 -23.18 -1.49
C ALA A 96 -1.73 -22.84 -0.39
N ARG A 97 -0.86 -23.81 -0.05
CA ARG A 97 0.19 -23.66 0.98
C ARG A 97 1.32 -22.73 0.57
N GLN A 98 1.43 -22.42 -0.73
CA GLN A 98 2.38 -21.42 -1.20
C GLN A 98 1.93 -19.99 -0.89
N ASN A 99 0.74 -19.79 -0.31
CA ASN A 99 0.30 -18.52 0.25
C ASN A 99 0.35 -17.35 -0.76
N PHE A 100 0.10 -17.62 -2.04
CA PHE A 100 -0.08 -16.58 -3.06
C PHE A 100 -1.38 -15.82 -2.81
N LEU A 101 -1.54 -14.65 -3.46
CA LEU A 101 -2.70 -13.75 -3.25
C LEU A 101 -4.05 -14.49 -3.35
N MET A 102 -4.18 -15.47 -4.23
CA MET A 102 -5.41 -16.26 -4.44
C MET A 102 -5.50 -17.53 -3.59
N THR A 103 -4.72 -17.64 -2.51
CA THR A 103 -4.92 -18.72 -1.54
C THR A 103 -6.27 -18.55 -0.83
N PRO A 104 -7.04 -19.64 -0.60
CA PRO A 104 -8.32 -19.55 0.11
C PRO A 104 -8.17 -19.12 1.58
N VAL A 105 -6.98 -19.27 2.18
CA VAL A 105 -6.69 -18.83 3.55
C VAL A 105 -5.27 -18.26 3.60
N SER A 106 -5.16 -16.95 3.82
CA SER A 106 -3.87 -16.26 3.97
C SER A 106 -3.28 -16.47 5.37
N ALA A 107 -1.98 -16.75 5.45
CA ALA A 107 -1.29 -17.01 6.71
C ALA A 107 -0.14 -16.01 6.95
N SER A 108 -0.03 -15.49 8.19
CA SER A 108 1.10 -14.62 8.60
C SER A 108 2.39 -15.41 8.92
N HIS A 109 2.31 -16.70 9.20
CA HIS A 109 3.48 -17.60 9.36
C HIS A 109 3.25 -18.89 8.56
N PRO A 110 3.25 -18.81 7.22
CA PRO A 110 3.24 -20.01 6.43
C PRO A 110 4.65 -20.61 6.49
N PHE A 111 4.86 -21.55 7.40
CA PHE A 111 6.02 -22.43 7.33
C PHE A 111 5.52 -23.77 6.84
N ASP A 112 5.88 -24.11 5.61
CA ASP A 112 5.62 -25.42 5.04
C ASP A 112 6.96 -26.14 4.81
N ALA A 113 7.06 -27.38 5.26
CA ALA A 113 8.30 -28.16 5.16
C ALA A 113 8.79 -28.36 3.71
N LYS A 114 7.91 -28.23 2.70
CA LYS A 114 8.20 -28.37 1.27
C LYS A 114 8.50 -27.01 0.62
N PHE A 115 7.86 -25.93 1.05
CA PHE A 115 7.94 -24.62 0.37
C PHE A 115 8.73 -23.55 1.15
N GLY A 116 9.12 -23.83 2.39
CA GLY A 116 9.84 -22.88 3.23
C GLY A 116 8.95 -21.71 3.67
N ASP A 117 9.53 -20.51 3.72
CA ASP A 117 8.84 -19.27 4.06
C ASP A 117 8.16 -18.67 2.83
N THR A 118 6.83 -18.69 2.81
CA THR A 118 6.02 -18.23 1.68
C THR A 118 5.23 -16.95 1.97
N PHE A 119 5.59 -16.23 3.04
CA PHE A 119 4.85 -15.03 3.45
C PHE A 119 4.78 -13.95 2.36
N GLY A 120 5.90 -13.70 1.67
CA GLY A 120 5.99 -12.70 0.60
C GLY A 120 5.10 -13.00 -0.61
N ASN A 121 4.68 -14.26 -0.78
CA ASN A 121 3.81 -14.65 -1.88
C ASN A 121 2.41 -14.03 -1.78
N ALA A 122 1.96 -13.66 -0.57
CA ALA A 122 0.62 -13.09 -0.36
C ALA A 122 0.43 -11.75 -1.09
N PHE A 123 1.52 -11.10 -1.50
CA PHE A 123 1.51 -9.84 -2.24
C PHE A 123 1.58 -10.00 -3.76
N ILE A 124 1.59 -11.24 -4.28
CA ILE A 124 1.74 -11.54 -5.71
C ILE A 124 0.81 -12.67 -6.15
N LEU A 125 0.48 -12.68 -7.44
CA LEU A 125 -0.32 -13.74 -8.07
C LEU A 125 0.53 -14.99 -8.34
N SER A 126 -0.08 -16.16 -8.17
CA SER A 126 0.52 -17.45 -8.54
C SER A 126 0.60 -17.59 -10.07
N LYS A 127 1.31 -18.61 -10.56
CA LYS A 127 1.31 -18.93 -12.00
C LYS A 127 -0.08 -19.29 -12.52
N CYS A 128 -0.92 -19.97 -11.72
CA CYS A 128 -2.26 -20.39 -12.14
C CYS A 128 -3.18 -19.18 -12.23
N SER A 129 -3.13 -18.29 -11.23
CA SER A 129 -3.91 -17.06 -11.27
C SER A 129 -3.54 -16.18 -12.46
N LYS A 130 -2.23 -16.03 -12.75
CA LYS A 130 -1.77 -15.25 -13.91
C LYS A 130 -2.29 -15.83 -15.22
N GLN A 131 -2.16 -17.14 -15.41
CA GLN A 131 -2.63 -17.81 -16.62
C GLN A 131 -4.14 -17.64 -16.81
N GLN A 132 -4.94 -17.83 -15.75
CA GLN A 132 -6.39 -17.65 -15.82
C GLN A 132 -6.80 -16.20 -16.13
N ILE A 133 -6.07 -15.23 -15.58
CA ILE A 133 -6.30 -13.80 -15.86
C ILE A 133 -5.92 -13.48 -17.31
N GLU A 134 -4.79 -13.98 -17.80
CA GLU A 134 -4.38 -13.83 -19.21
C GLU A 134 -5.41 -14.46 -20.16
N ASP A 135 -5.91 -15.66 -19.84
CA ASP A 135 -6.97 -16.33 -20.60
C ASP A 135 -8.27 -15.51 -20.60
N PHE A 136 -8.61 -14.84 -19.48
CA PHE A 136 -9.75 -13.94 -19.40
C PHE A 136 -9.58 -12.72 -20.33
N PHE A 137 -8.43 -12.05 -20.28
CA PHE A 137 -8.12 -10.87 -21.12
C PHE A 137 -8.01 -11.21 -22.61
N ASN A 138 -7.66 -12.45 -22.96
CA ASN A 138 -7.66 -12.93 -24.34
C ASN A 138 -9.05 -13.35 -24.85
N SER A 139 -10.07 -13.30 -23.99
CA SER A 139 -11.43 -13.69 -24.33
C SER A 139 -12.35 -12.48 -24.47
N SER A 140 -13.47 -12.66 -25.18
CA SER A 140 -14.52 -11.65 -25.33
C SER A 140 -15.16 -11.22 -24.00
N ASP A 141 -14.98 -12.01 -22.92
CA ASP A 141 -15.50 -11.68 -21.60
C ASP A 141 -14.86 -10.42 -21.01
N SER A 142 -13.74 -9.95 -21.57
CA SER A 142 -13.01 -8.75 -21.14
C SER A 142 -13.32 -7.50 -21.98
N ASN A 143 -14.21 -7.60 -22.98
CA ASN A 143 -14.45 -6.54 -23.98
C ASN A 143 -14.82 -5.18 -23.39
N CYS A 144 -15.48 -5.13 -22.22
CA CYS A 144 -15.82 -3.86 -21.58
C CYS A 144 -14.60 -3.07 -21.09
N LEU A 145 -13.46 -3.73 -20.87
CA LEU A 145 -12.24 -3.12 -20.34
C LEU A 145 -11.36 -2.47 -21.42
N TRP A 146 -11.68 -2.69 -22.69
CA TRP A 146 -10.85 -2.26 -23.83
C TRP A 146 -11.37 -1.01 -24.54
N SER A 147 -12.42 -0.36 -24.02
CA SER A 147 -12.89 0.90 -24.59
C SER A 147 -11.88 2.03 -24.34
N GLU A 148 -11.63 2.86 -25.37
CA GLU A 148 -10.80 4.06 -25.24
C GLU A 148 -11.56 5.07 -24.35
N GLU A 149 -11.06 5.32 -23.14
CA GLU A 149 -11.63 6.30 -22.19
C GLU A 149 -11.66 7.71 -22.81
N GLU A 150 -12.81 8.18 -23.29
CA GLU A 150 -13.03 9.62 -23.54
C GLU A 150 -13.35 10.42 -22.26
N GLU A 151 -13.60 9.76 -21.12
CA GLU A 151 -13.78 10.46 -19.84
C GLU A 151 -13.17 9.68 -18.67
N LYS A 152 -11.86 9.90 -18.42
CA LYS A 152 -11.26 9.70 -17.08
C LYS A 152 -11.91 10.68 -16.10
N ASN A 153 -13.07 10.35 -15.56
CA ASN A 153 -13.84 11.27 -14.73
C ASN A 153 -13.19 11.55 -13.35
N LEU A 154 -12.85 12.84 -13.17
CA LEU A 154 -12.71 13.69 -11.97
C LEU A 154 -11.80 13.30 -10.79
N PHE A 155 -11.77 12.05 -10.32
CA PHE A 155 -11.00 11.72 -9.10
C PHE A 155 -9.50 11.64 -9.36
N TRP A 156 -9.12 11.03 -10.49
CA TRP A 156 -7.73 10.98 -10.93
C TRP A 156 -7.26 12.32 -11.47
N SER A 157 -8.11 13.10 -12.15
CA SER A 157 -7.71 14.42 -12.63
C SER A 157 -7.37 15.38 -11.50
N ILE A 158 -8.07 15.36 -10.35
CA ILE A 158 -7.73 16.20 -9.18
C ILE A 158 -6.38 15.81 -8.58
N LEU A 159 -6.14 14.50 -8.38
CA LEU A 159 -4.86 14.01 -7.86
C LEU A 159 -3.72 14.27 -8.85
N GLU A 160 -3.98 14.09 -10.13
CA GLU A 160 -3.03 14.31 -11.22
C GLU A 160 -2.77 15.82 -11.41
N GLU A 161 -3.74 16.70 -11.21
CA GLU A 161 -3.56 18.16 -11.23
C GLU A 161 -2.75 18.68 -10.03
N GLU A 162 -3.03 18.25 -8.80
CA GLU A 162 -2.21 18.59 -7.61
C GLU A 162 -0.77 18.07 -7.77
N PHE A 163 -0.65 16.89 -8.37
CA PHE A 163 0.61 16.22 -8.64
C PHE A 163 1.42 16.90 -9.76
N GLN A 164 0.77 17.26 -10.88
CA GLN A 164 1.38 18.01 -12.00
C GLN A 164 1.72 19.45 -11.59
N SER A 165 0.91 20.08 -10.73
CA SER A 165 1.21 21.39 -10.15
C SER A 165 2.51 21.35 -9.32
N SER A 166 2.69 20.28 -8.53
CA SER A 166 3.91 20.05 -7.75
C SER A 166 5.14 19.77 -8.63
N LEU A 167 4.96 19.02 -9.73
CA LEU A 167 6.00 18.78 -10.75
C LEU A 167 6.41 20.05 -11.49
N ASN A 168 5.44 20.86 -11.91
CA ASN A 168 5.69 22.10 -12.63
C ASN A 168 6.38 23.15 -11.74
N ALA A 169 6.17 23.09 -10.43
CA ALA A 169 6.91 23.90 -9.46
C ALA A 169 8.39 23.46 -9.33
N LEU A 170 8.70 22.18 -9.55
CA LEU A 170 10.07 21.64 -9.52
C LEU A 170 10.83 21.92 -10.83
N THR A 171 10.16 21.94 -11.98
CA THR A 171 10.79 22.15 -13.30
C THR A 171 10.97 23.62 -13.69
N LYS A 172 10.18 24.54 -13.13
CA LYS A 172 10.26 25.99 -13.43
C LYS A 172 11.52 26.71 -12.97
N ASN A 173 12.37 26.07 -12.17
CA ASN A 173 13.66 26.67 -11.75
C ASN A 173 14.82 26.37 -12.73
N GLY A 174 14.55 25.72 -13.88
CA GLY A 174 15.58 25.23 -14.79
C GLY A 174 15.76 25.93 -16.15
N SER A 175 14.94 26.94 -16.52
CA SER A 175 15.00 27.49 -17.89
C SER A 175 15.05 29.01 -17.94
N ASN A 176 16.27 29.55 -17.92
CA ASN A 176 16.58 30.87 -18.48
C ASN A 176 17.79 30.72 -19.42
N THR A 177 17.56 30.33 -20.67
CA THR A 177 18.51 30.60 -21.78
C THR A 177 17.75 30.69 -23.11
N SER A 178 18.02 31.77 -23.83
CA SER A 178 17.42 32.20 -25.10
C SER A 178 17.98 31.47 -26.33
N LEU A 179 17.18 31.47 -27.41
CA LEU A 179 17.41 31.01 -28.79
C LEU A 179 18.84 31.23 -29.35
N PHE A 180 19.41 30.24 -30.08
CA PHE A 180 19.50 30.14 -31.56
C PHE A 180 20.50 29.03 -32.00
N ASP A 181 20.11 28.33 -33.09
CA ASP A 181 20.90 27.55 -34.08
C ASP A 181 21.62 26.24 -33.67
N ASP A 182 21.01 25.07 -33.97
CA ASP A 182 21.61 23.94 -34.70
C ASP A 182 20.75 22.65 -34.63
N GLU A 183 20.32 22.14 -35.79
CA GLU A 183 19.42 20.97 -35.95
C GLU A 183 20.01 19.62 -35.48
N ASN A 184 21.30 19.57 -35.12
CA ASN A 184 21.96 18.36 -34.60
C ASN A 184 21.89 18.20 -33.07
N ASN A 185 21.34 19.19 -32.35
CA ASN A 185 21.21 19.12 -30.89
C ASN A 185 19.85 18.56 -30.43
N PHE A 186 18.88 18.45 -31.33
CA PHE A 186 17.49 18.07 -31.01
C PHE A 186 17.36 16.62 -30.53
N LEU A 187 18.11 15.68 -31.12
CA LEU A 187 18.08 14.26 -30.75
C LEU A 187 18.78 13.97 -29.41
N GLU A 188 19.77 14.76 -29.02
CA GLU A 188 20.44 14.60 -27.71
C GLU A 188 19.65 15.30 -26.61
N GLU A 189 19.05 16.47 -26.87
CA GLU A 189 18.12 17.12 -25.94
C GLU A 189 16.85 16.28 -25.71
N GLU A 190 16.29 15.66 -26.76
CA GLU A 190 15.12 14.77 -26.65
C GLU A 190 15.44 13.50 -25.84
N LYS A 191 16.63 12.91 -26.02
CA LYS A 191 17.11 11.80 -25.17
C LYS A 191 17.35 12.23 -23.72
N GLN A 192 17.86 13.44 -23.49
CA GLN A 192 18.06 13.98 -22.15
C GLN A 192 16.73 14.27 -21.45
N LEU A 193 15.74 14.81 -22.18
CA LEU A 193 14.38 15.01 -21.73
C LEU A 193 13.68 13.69 -21.43
N LEU A 194 13.84 12.67 -22.27
CA LEU A 194 13.26 11.34 -22.05
C LEU A 194 13.93 10.61 -20.88
N ASN A 195 15.24 10.74 -20.71
CA ASN A 195 15.98 10.17 -19.58
C ASN A 195 15.65 10.90 -18.27
N ASN A 196 15.50 12.23 -18.31
CA ASN A 196 15.02 13.01 -17.18
C ASN A 196 13.56 12.69 -16.86
N LYS A 197 12.69 12.50 -17.86
CA LYS A 197 11.30 12.08 -17.67
C LYS A 197 11.23 10.69 -17.04
N ASN A 198 11.98 9.71 -17.52
CA ASN A 198 12.02 8.36 -16.94
C ASN A 198 12.58 8.37 -15.51
N LYS A 199 13.63 9.17 -15.26
CA LYS A 199 14.20 9.35 -13.92
C LYS A 199 13.24 10.05 -12.97
N ILE A 200 12.54 11.08 -13.44
CA ILE A 200 11.51 11.81 -12.71
C ILE A 200 10.32 10.88 -12.47
N GLU A 201 9.88 10.07 -13.43
CA GLU A 201 8.84 9.05 -13.26
C GLU A 201 9.22 7.96 -12.24
N GLU A 202 10.49 7.54 -12.19
CA GLU A 202 11.00 6.65 -11.14
C GLU A 202 11.08 7.34 -9.77
N GLU A 203 11.51 8.60 -9.71
CA GLU A 203 11.50 9.44 -8.49
C GLU A 203 10.06 9.81 -8.06
N ILE A 204 9.09 9.83 -8.97
CA ILE A 204 7.67 10.08 -8.74
C ILE A 204 6.95 8.83 -8.26
N LYS A 205 7.30 7.67 -8.83
CA LYS A 205 6.90 6.38 -8.28
C LYS A 205 7.34 6.25 -6.82
N PHE A 206 8.39 6.99 -6.46
CA PHE A 206 8.89 7.19 -5.11
C PHE A 206 8.16 8.27 -4.28
N LEU A 207 7.53 9.27 -4.93
CA LEU A 207 6.68 10.29 -4.27
C LEU A 207 5.33 9.74 -3.79
N LYS A 208 5.01 8.48 -4.11
CA LYS A 208 3.82 7.81 -3.57
C LYS A 208 4.02 7.52 -2.08
N ILE A 209 3.43 8.36 -1.23
CA ILE A 209 3.43 8.17 0.23
C ILE A 209 2.89 6.78 0.54
N LEU A 210 3.73 5.91 1.11
CA LEU A 210 3.33 4.55 1.42
C LEU A 210 2.34 4.53 2.60
N PRO A 211 1.40 3.57 2.66
CA PRO A 211 0.37 3.58 3.69
C PRO A 211 0.92 3.58 5.13
N GLY A 212 2.05 2.92 5.38
CA GLY A 212 2.74 2.90 6.67
C GLY A 212 3.40 4.23 7.07
N GLU A 213 3.63 5.14 6.12
CA GLU A 213 4.05 6.51 6.41
C GLU A 213 2.89 7.38 6.89
N GLN A 214 1.68 7.12 6.40
CA GLN A 214 0.46 7.84 6.80
C GLN A 214 -0.16 7.26 8.08
N PHE A 215 -0.17 5.94 8.18
CA PHE A 215 -0.79 5.21 9.27
C PHE A 215 0.29 4.56 10.12
N ASN A 216 0.68 5.23 11.20
CA ASN A 216 1.61 4.63 12.16
C ASN A 216 1.05 3.31 12.75
N PRO A 217 1.89 2.44 13.35
CA PRO A 217 1.45 1.13 13.83
C PRO A 217 0.29 1.16 14.84
N SER A 218 0.19 2.21 15.66
CA SER A 218 -0.95 2.35 16.58
C SER A 218 -2.25 2.66 15.84
N ARG A 219 -2.20 3.47 14.78
CA ARG A 219 -3.35 3.74 13.92
C ARG A 219 -3.77 2.50 13.13
N GLN A 220 -2.81 1.71 12.65
CA GLN A 220 -3.09 0.41 12.01
C GLN A 220 -3.86 -0.52 12.97
N CYS A 221 -3.47 -0.58 14.25
CA CYS A 221 -4.23 -1.32 15.27
C CYS A 221 -5.65 -0.79 15.48
N GLN A 222 -5.85 0.53 15.47
CA GLN A 222 -7.18 1.13 15.60
C GLN A 222 -8.09 0.78 14.43
N ILE A 223 -7.54 0.76 13.21
CA ILE A 223 -8.27 0.36 12.01
C ILE A 223 -8.62 -1.13 12.09
N ALA A 224 -7.69 -1.98 12.52
CA ALA A 224 -7.89 -3.42 12.53
C ALA A 224 -8.84 -3.92 13.64
N PHE A 225 -8.77 -3.33 14.85
CA PHE A 225 -9.45 -3.84 16.05
C PHE A 225 -10.39 -2.82 16.73
N GLY A 226 -10.35 -1.56 16.32
CA GLY A 226 -11.17 -0.49 16.87
C GLY A 226 -10.40 0.52 17.74
N PRO A 227 -11.05 1.64 18.11
CA PRO A 227 -10.38 2.84 18.62
C PRO A 227 -9.65 2.66 19.97
N SER A 228 -10.02 1.66 20.77
CA SER A 228 -9.36 1.40 22.06
C SER A 228 -8.04 0.64 21.93
N TYR A 229 -7.71 0.12 20.75
CA TYR A 229 -6.49 -0.63 20.51
C TYR A 229 -5.31 0.29 20.18
N GLY A 230 -4.10 -0.17 20.49
CA GLY A 230 -2.86 0.44 20.02
C GLY A 230 -1.73 -0.59 19.95
N LEU A 231 -0.52 -0.15 19.58
CA LEU A 231 0.63 -1.03 19.42
C LEU A 231 0.95 -1.80 20.71
N CYS A 232 1.11 -3.12 20.60
CA CYS A 232 1.58 -3.96 21.70
C CYS A 232 3.04 -3.63 22.04
N GLN A 233 3.30 -3.25 23.29
CA GLN A 233 4.64 -2.88 23.78
C GLN A 233 5.37 -4.03 24.49
N ARG A 234 4.84 -5.26 24.44
CA ARG A 234 5.49 -6.39 25.09
C ARG A 234 6.67 -6.86 24.25
N ILE A 235 7.83 -6.84 24.87
CA ILE A 235 9.12 -7.22 24.29
C ILE A 235 9.08 -8.67 23.78
N ASP A 236 8.38 -9.56 24.48
CA ASP A 236 8.19 -10.97 24.12
C ASP A 236 7.69 -11.12 22.68
N PHE A 237 6.72 -10.30 22.25
CA PHE A 237 6.14 -10.34 20.90
C PHE A 237 6.93 -9.54 19.86
N LEU A 238 7.79 -8.60 20.31
CA LEU A 238 8.66 -7.79 19.45
C LEU A 238 10.00 -8.50 19.14
N LEU A 239 10.45 -9.42 20.00
CA LEU A 239 11.72 -10.14 19.87
C LEU A 239 11.60 -11.59 19.37
N LEU A 240 10.40 -12.18 19.33
CA LEU A 240 10.20 -13.58 18.90
C LEU A 240 10.06 -13.76 17.38
N THR A 241 9.82 -12.69 16.63
CA THR A 241 9.78 -12.73 15.16
C THR A 241 11.01 -12.02 14.60
N SER A 242 11.84 -12.72 13.83
CA SER A 242 13.03 -12.18 13.17
C SER A 242 12.76 -10.97 12.28
N ASP A 243 11.50 -10.74 11.89
CA ASP A 243 11.07 -9.60 11.11
C ASP A 243 9.76 -8.98 11.67
N PRO A 244 9.80 -7.76 12.23
CA PRO A 244 8.62 -7.09 12.78
C PRO A 244 7.57 -6.73 11.72
N CYS A 245 7.94 -6.71 10.43
CA CYS A 245 7.06 -6.33 9.34
C CYS A 245 5.99 -7.38 9.02
N ARG A 246 6.22 -8.62 9.43
CA ARG A 246 5.34 -9.76 9.09
C ARG A 246 4.08 -9.81 9.93
N ARG A 247 4.07 -9.20 11.12
CA ARG A 247 2.93 -9.22 12.01
C ARG A 247 2.85 -8.03 12.94
N LEU A 248 1.76 -7.28 12.81
CA LEU A 248 1.38 -6.25 13.76
C LEU A 248 0.62 -6.86 14.94
N TRP A 249 1.17 -6.71 16.14
CA TRP A 249 0.52 -7.08 17.39
C TRP A 249 -0.12 -5.87 18.05
N CYS A 250 -1.39 -6.01 18.40
CA CYS A 250 -2.23 -4.96 18.94
C CYS A 250 -2.68 -5.29 20.35
N LYS A 251 -3.03 -4.26 21.12
CA LYS A 251 -3.50 -4.41 22.48
C LYS A 251 -4.65 -3.46 22.78
N ASP A 252 -5.74 -4.00 23.33
CA ASP A 252 -6.81 -3.17 23.90
C ASP A 252 -6.29 -2.43 25.15
N ARG A 253 -6.24 -1.10 25.08
CA ARG A 253 -5.73 -0.24 26.15
C ARG A 253 -6.64 -0.20 27.37
N ARG A 254 -7.89 -0.65 27.25
CA ARG A 254 -8.83 -0.80 28.37
C ARG A 254 -8.51 -2.01 29.23
N GLN A 255 -7.83 -3.00 28.68
CA GLN A 255 -7.40 -4.17 29.43
C GLN A 255 -6.18 -3.85 30.30
N ARG A 256 -5.95 -4.68 31.33
CA ARG A 256 -4.82 -4.53 32.25
C ARG A 256 -3.48 -4.49 31.50
N ARG A 257 -2.45 -3.88 32.10
CA ARG A 257 -1.09 -3.83 31.52
C ARG A 257 -0.55 -5.21 31.12
N TRP A 258 -0.93 -6.24 31.86
CA TRP A 258 -0.58 -7.65 31.63
C TRP A 258 -1.65 -8.46 30.88
N GLY A 259 -2.62 -7.82 30.22
CA GLY A 259 -3.56 -8.46 29.30
C GLY A 259 -2.88 -8.88 27.98
N PRO A 260 -3.36 -9.95 27.31
CA PRO A 260 -2.74 -10.52 26.11
C PRO A 260 -2.69 -9.50 24.97
N CYS A 261 -1.77 -9.70 24.03
CA CYS A 261 -1.77 -9.00 22.74
C CYS A 261 -2.48 -9.86 21.70
N GLU A 262 -3.11 -9.20 20.73
CA GLU A 262 -3.99 -9.78 19.72
C GLU A 262 -3.46 -9.46 18.32
N THR A 263 -3.74 -10.33 17.36
CA THR A 263 -3.37 -10.21 15.94
C THR A 263 -4.45 -10.87 15.09
N LYS A 264 -4.58 -10.48 13.82
CA LYS A 264 -5.39 -11.22 12.83
C LYS A 264 -4.54 -12.26 12.10
N GLY A 265 -5.21 -13.18 11.40
CA GLY A 265 -4.56 -14.30 10.67
C GLY A 265 -3.51 -13.83 9.65
N PHE A 266 -3.83 -12.78 8.89
CA PHE A 266 -2.91 -12.04 8.03
C PHE A 266 -2.97 -10.54 8.38
N LEU A 267 -1.96 -10.02 9.08
CA LEU A 267 -1.88 -8.60 9.48
C LEU A 267 -0.43 -8.10 9.51
N PRO A 268 0.24 -7.96 8.35
CA PRO A 268 1.53 -7.29 8.27
C PRO A 268 1.46 -5.83 8.71
N LEU A 269 2.62 -5.28 9.09
CA LEU A 269 2.80 -3.84 9.05
C LEU A 269 2.70 -3.37 7.60
N MET A 270 1.99 -2.27 7.38
CA MET A 270 1.86 -1.68 6.06
C MET A 270 3.21 -1.24 5.48
N ASP A 271 3.35 -1.29 4.15
CA ASP A 271 4.53 -0.80 3.45
C ASP A 271 4.85 0.66 3.86
N GLY A 272 6.12 0.97 4.12
CA GLY A 272 6.56 2.27 4.64
C GLY A 272 6.54 2.40 6.17
N SER A 273 6.02 1.42 6.90
CA SER A 273 6.09 1.42 8.37
C SER A 273 7.55 1.28 8.82
N SER A 274 7.98 2.09 9.80
CA SER A 274 9.32 1.95 10.39
C SER A 274 9.44 0.62 11.13
N CYS A 275 10.51 -0.12 10.82
CA CYS A 275 10.85 -1.40 11.43
C CYS A 275 12.23 -1.43 12.10
N GLY A 276 12.94 -0.30 12.03
CA GLY A 276 14.27 -0.11 12.60
C GLY A 276 14.87 1.19 12.09
N ASP A 277 16.07 1.50 12.58
CA ASP A 277 16.82 2.68 12.15
C ASP A 277 17.06 2.63 10.65
N HIS A 278 16.56 3.64 9.94
CA HIS A 278 16.70 3.75 8.49
C HIS A 278 16.14 2.57 7.68
N LYS A 279 15.14 1.85 8.22
CA LYS A 279 14.50 0.70 7.59
C LYS A 279 12.97 0.80 7.57
N TRP A 280 12.37 0.28 6.51
CA TRP A 280 10.92 0.20 6.31
C TRP A 280 10.45 -1.21 6.00
N CYS A 281 9.20 -1.47 6.36
CA CYS A 281 8.48 -2.62 5.88
C CYS A 281 8.17 -2.45 4.40
N ILE A 282 8.53 -3.45 3.60
CA ILE A 282 8.14 -3.56 2.19
C ILE A 282 7.79 -5.02 1.93
N ARG A 283 6.55 -5.31 1.53
CA ARG A 283 6.00 -6.67 1.36
C ARG A 283 6.22 -7.53 2.62
N GLY A 284 6.04 -6.89 3.77
CA GLY A 284 6.26 -7.41 5.10
C GLY A 284 7.69 -7.90 5.40
N GLN A 285 8.69 -7.35 4.71
CA GLN A 285 10.09 -7.50 5.06
C GLN A 285 10.69 -6.18 5.54
N CYS A 286 11.50 -6.21 6.59
CA CYS A 286 12.24 -5.04 7.04
C CYS A 286 13.46 -4.79 6.14
N ARG A 287 13.36 -3.80 5.25
CA ARG A 287 14.36 -3.45 4.23
C ARG A 287 14.95 -2.06 4.46
N PRO A 288 16.19 -1.80 4.03
CA PRO A 288 16.75 -0.45 4.01
C PRO A 288 15.86 0.51 3.24
N MET A 289 15.77 1.74 3.73
CA MET A 289 15.08 2.80 3.01
C MET A 289 15.81 3.09 1.69
N PRO A 290 15.09 3.32 0.58
CA PRO A 290 15.72 3.59 -0.70
C PRO A 290 16.56 4.89 -0.69
N GLY A 291 17.73 4.84 -1.33
CA GLY A 291 18.76 5.86 -1.25
C GLY A 291 19.74 5.71 -0.08
N ILE A 292 19.63 4.63 0.71
CA ILE A 292 20.61 4.22 1.72
C ILE A 292 21.19 2.87 1.28
N SER A 293 22.34 2.89 0.59
CA SER A 293 23.04 1.67 0.16
C SER A 293 23.77 1.01 1.34
N GLU A 294 23.52 -0.29 1.58
CA GLU A 294 24.21 -1.10 2.60
C GLU A 294 25.64 -1.57 2.18
N GLU A 295 26.19 -1.08 1.06
CA GLU A 295 27.51 -1.55 0.55
C GLU A 295 28.74 -0.96 1.27
N GLY A 296 28.56 -0.16 2.33
CA GLY A 296 29.68 0.47 3.04
C GLY A 296 30.31 -0.33 4.18
N ASN A 297 29.77 -1.48 4.59
CA ASN A 297 30.15 -2.09 5.88
C ASN A 297 30.80 -3.48 5.78
N LYS A 298 31.87 -3.58 4.99
CA LYS A 298 32.89 -4.61 5.17
C LYS A 298 34.27 -3.94 5.07
N ASN A 299 34.88 -3.75 6.24
CA ASN A 299 36.25 -3.29 6.52
C ASN A 299 36.36 -1.85 7.05
N SER A 300 36.28 -1.70 8.37
CA SER A 300 37.33 -1.01 9.14
C SER A 300 37.00 -1.05 10.63
N ASN A 301 37.89 -1.67 11.40
CA ASN A 301 38.13 -1.27 12.78
C ASN A 301 38.61 0.19 12.71
N ASN A 302 37.71 1.13 12.93
CA ASN A 302 37.98 2.48 13.43
C ASN A 302 36.62 3.13 13.71
N GLU A 303 36.37 3.36 15.01
CA GLU A 303 35.38 4.32 15.47
C GLU A 303 35.69 5.69 14.83
N GLU A 304 34.63 6.48 14.60
CA GLU A 304 34.63 7.77 13.89
C GLU A 304 34.51 7.69 12.34
N ASN A 305 33.33 7.29 11.85
CA ASN A 305 32.70 7.93 10.68
C ASN A 305 31.24 7.51 10.58
N LYS A 306 30.39 8.11 11.42
CA LYS A 306 28.93 8.08 11.26
C LYS A 306 28.64 8.90 10.01
N SER A 307 28.15 8.27 8.93
CA SER A 307 27.83 8.95 7.67
C SER A 307 26.91 10.14 7.94
N SER A 308 27.49 11.33 7.92
CA SER A 308 26.78 12.58 8.14
C SER A 308 26.13 12.95 6.81
N VAL A 309 24.82 12.78 6.72
CA VAL A 309 24.05 13.45 5.67
C VAL A 309 24.29 14.94 5.85
N ASN A 310 24.96 15.58 4.90
CA ASN A 310 25.36 16.98 4.99
C ASN A 310 24.11 17.87 4.84
N CYS A 311 23.40 18.02 5.94
CA CYS A 311 22.11 18.69 6.07
C CYS A 311 22.30 20.19 6.32
N ASN A 312 22.78 20.90 5.31
CA ASN A 312 23.08 22.33 5.40
C ASN A 312 21.85 23.18 5.07
N ASP A 313 21.06 22.77 4.07
CA ASP A 313 19.89 23.52 3.58
C ASP A 313 18.66 22.64 3.35
N ASP A 314 17.50 23.30 3.27
CA ASP A 314 16.24 22.72 2.80
C ASP A 314 16.18 22.77 1.28
N LEU A 315 15.63 21.73 0.63
CA LEU A 315 15.35 21.74 -0.81
C LEU A 315 14.36 22.85 -1.20
N ASN A 316 13.45 23.20 -0.28
CA ASN A 316 12.54 24.32 -0.45
C ASN A 316 12.28 25.03 0.90
N HIS A 317 13.17 25.95 1.26
CA HIS A 317 13.12 26.67 2.53
C HIS A 317 11.78 27.41 2.76
N THR A 318 11.18 27.99 1.73
CA THR A 318 9.89 28.71 1.84
C THR A 318 8.75 27.76 2.18
N PHE A 319 8.72 26.56 1.61
CA PHE A 319 7.78 25.51 1.99
C PHE A 319 8.01 25.06 3.44
N CYS A 320 9.26 24.80 3.81
CA CYS A 320 9.62 24.28 5.13
C CYS A 320 9.35 25.26 6.28
N SER A 321 9.46 26.57 6.02
CA SER A 321 9.19 27.64 7.00
C SER A 321 7.70 27.96 7.20
N ASN A 322 6.79 27.38 6.40
CA ASN A 322 5.34 27.61 6.51
C ASN A 322 4.65 26.75 7.59
N PHE A 323 5.36 25.83 8.24
CA PHE A 323 4.79 24.92 9.23
C PHE A 323 5.01 25.42 10.66
N GLN A 324 3.99 25.28 11.51
CA GLN A 324 4.13 25.57 12.94
C GLN A 324 4.96 24.48 13.63
N HIS A 325 5.61 24.82 14.75
CA HIS A 325 6.45 23.90 15.54
C HIS A 325 5.74 22.58 15.94
N SER A 326 4.44 22.61 16.23
CA SER A 326 3.66 21.41 16.55
C SER A 326 3.50 20.47 15.36
N GLN A 327 3.45 21.01 14.14
CA GLN A 327 3.35 20.28 12.88
C GLN A 327 4.72 19.74 12.46
N LEU A 328 5.77 20.57 12.58
CA LEU A 328 7.15 20.19 12.29
C LEU A 328 7.59 18.96 13.09
N HIS A 329 7.22 18.88 14.38
CA HIS A 329 7.56 17.72 15.20
C HIS A 329 7.00 16.37 14.68
N SER A 330 5.84 16.39 13.99
CA SER A 330 5.25 15.20 13.36
C SER A 330 5.82 14.98 11.95
N PHE A 331 5.90 16.05 11.16
CA PHE A 331 6.35 15.98 9.77
C PHE A 331 7.83 15.69 9.65
N CYS A 332 8.68 16.24 10.51
CA CYS A 332 10.11 15.96 10.51
C CYS A 332 10.47 14.52 10.94
N ARG A 333 9.50 13.75 11.44
CA ARG A 333 9.63 12.29 11.61
C ARG A 333 9.35 11.52 10.32
N MET A 334 8.71 12.15 9.35
CA MET A 334 8.50 11.63 8.00
C MET A 334 9.73 11.95 7.16
N ILE A 335 10.25 10.96 6.44
CA ILE A 335 11.54 11.07 5.77
C ILE A 335 11.44 11.86 4.46
N SER A 336 10.31 11.79 3.79
CA SER A 336 9.99 12.66 2.65
C SER A 336 10.06 14.14 3.05
N PHE A 337 9.43 14.48 4.16
CA PHE A 337 9.45 15.83 4.70
C PHE A 337 10.84 16.22 5.23
N SER A 338 11.53 15.35 5.98
CA SER A 338 12.87 15.67 6.50
C SER A 338 13.97 15.68 5.43
N ARG A 339 13.73 15.12 4.24
CA ARG A 339 14.60 15.31 3.06
C ARG A 339 14.37 16.66 2.39
N ILE A 340 13.13 17.11 2.29
CA ILE A 340 12.78 18.43 1.72
C ILE A 340 13.18 19.55 2.70
N CYS A 341 12.93 19.33 3.99
CA CYS A 341 13.06 20.27 5.08
C CYS A 341 14.18 19.89 6.04
N CYS A 342 15.31 19.41 5.50
CA CYS A 342 16.42 18.89 6.29
C CYS A 342 16.93 19.87 7.34
N SER A 343 17.31 21.09 6.93
CA SER A 343 17.80 22.15 7.80
C SER A 343 16.74 22.63 8.79
N THR A 344 15.49 22.76 8.35
CA THR A 344 14.35 23.13 9.22
C THR A 344 14.09 22.06 10.29
N CYS A 345 14.03 20.78 9.90
CA CYS A 345 13.85 19.67 10.82
C CYS A 345 15.04 19.53 11.78
N ARG A 346 16.25 19.79 11.31
CA ARG A 346 17.45 19.81 12.16
C ARG A 346 17.40 20.91 13.21
N LYS A 347 16.85 22.09 12.88
CA LYS A 347 16.67 23.20 13.83
C LYS A 347 15.57 22.90 14.87
N ASP A 348 14.46 22.26 14.47
CA ASP A 348 13.40 21.82 15.37
C ASP A 348 13.89 20.74 16.36
N PHE A 349 14.69 19.78 15.88
CA PHE A 349 15.31 18.73 16.71
C PHE A 349 16.62 19.17 17.41
N GLY A 350 17.09 20.39 17.18
CA GLY A 350 18.39 20.92 17.63
C GLY A 350 18.56 21.04 19.16
N ASN A 351 17.52 20.75 19.94
CA ASN A 351 17.60 20.65 21.41
C ASN A 351 17.44 19.21 21.95
N PHE A 352 17.35 18.19 21.08
CA PHE A 352 17.11 16.79 21.47
C PHE A 352 18.22 15.81 21.04
N SER A 353 19.43 16.30 20.78
CA SER A 353 20.58 15.48 20.38
C SER A 353 21.21 14.64 21.52
N SER A 354 20.41 14.12 22.46
CA SER A 354 20.92 13.16 23.45
C SER A 354 19.94 12.06 23.91
N LYS A 355 18.73 11.93 23.33
CA LYS A 355 17.75 10.93 23.81
C LYS A 355 16.93 10.17 22.75
N ILE A 356 17.38 10.10 21.50
CA ILE A 356 16.78 9.23 20.47
C ILE A 356 17.67 8.01 20.16
N PHE A 357 18.71 7.75 20.98
CA PHE A 357 19.51 6.53 20.95
C PHE A 357 19.58 5.90 22.35
N SER A 358 18.43 5.46 22.88
CA SER A 358 18.33 4.59 24.06
C SER A 358 17.10 3.70 23.95
#